data_AF-A0A1Q6LQ88-F1
#
_entry.id   AF-A0A1Q6LQ88-F1
#
_cell.length_a   1.000
_cell.length_b   1.000
_cell.length_c   1.000
_cell.angle_alpha   90.00
_cell.angle_beta   90.00
_cell.angle_gamma   90.00
#
_symmetry.space_group_name_H-M   'P 1'
#
loop_
_entity.id
_entity.type
_entity.pdbx_description
1 polymer ?
#
loop_
_entity_poly.entity_id
_entity_poly.type
_entity_poly.pdbx_seq_one_letter_code
_entity_poly.pdbx_strand_id
1 'polypeptide(L)'
;MRREYVSGSKSLRTLADEYSCSQSTLRKRAANEKWTEQRNDYRAKVEQKYMDMSVEQEVKRVERLHCLADDLMDKLDQAIKELNEMCSVEHQDGEYKVVRVPGVAVDRAGAKQIASSLKDVKDLLNVRDDLDRQEQQARIEHLKSQSDSVAAGVPEVQVVLSDEVKKYAK
;
A
#
# COMPACT_ATOMS: atom_id res chain seq x y z
N MET A 1 15.35 28.71 -12.15
CA MET A 1 13.94 29.10 -12.43
C MET A 1 13.01 27.92 -12.77
N ARG A 2 12.95 27.40 -14.02
CA ARG A 2 11.95 26.36 -14.41
C ARG A 2 11.94 25.14 -13.50
N ARG A 3 13.12 24.54 -13.28
CA ARG A 3 13.28 23.33 -12.47
C ARG A 3 12.76 23.50 -11.04
N GLU A 4 13.07 24.65 -10.42
CA GLU A 4 12.66 25.00 -9.06
C GLU A 4 11.15 25.23 -8.93
N TYR A 5 10.53 25.81 -9.96
CA TYR A 5 9.07 25.94 -10.01
C TYR A 5 8.40 24.56 -10.19
N VAL A 6 8.87 23.78 -11.17
CA VAL A 6 8.32 22.47 -11.53
C VAL A 6 8.46 21.46 -10.39
N SER A 7 9.58 21.47 -9.64
CA SER A 7 9.74 20.64 -8.46
C SER A 7 8.88 21.07 -7.26
N GLY A 8 8.22 22.23 -7.35
CA GLY A 8 7.41 22.80 -6.28
C GLY A 8 8.19 23.52 -5.19
N SER A 9 9.52 23.64 -5.32
CA SER A 9 10.38 24.28 -4.30
C SER A 9 10.14 25.78 -4.13
N LYS A 10 9.73 26.49 -5.20
CA LYS A 10 9.54 27.94 -5.18
C LYS A 10 8.34 28.38 -6.02
N SER A 11 7.68 29.46 -5.59
CA SER A 11 6.61 30.09 -6.37
C SER A 11 7.18 30.94 -7.51
N LEU A 12 6.37 31.24 -8.54
CA LEU A 12 6.76 32.22 -9.57
C LEU A 12 7.12 33.57 -8.96
N ARG A 13 6.45 33.94 -7.85
CA ARG A 13 6.73 35.19 -7.16
C ARG A 13 8.15 35.21 -6.62
N THR A 14 8.46 34.21 -5.79
CA THR A 14 9.78 34.00 -5.18
C THR A 14 10.89 33.93 -6.22
N LEU A 15 10.65 33.25 -7.35
CA LEU A 15 11.62 33.14 -8.43
C LEU A 15 11.88 34.48 -9.13
N ALA A 16 10.87 35.31 -9.34
CA ALA A 16 11.12 36.60 -9.99
C ALA A 16 11.86 37.58 -9.07
N ASP A 17 11.62 37.52 -7.76
CA ASP A 17 12.33 38.32 -6.77
C ASP A 17 13.81 37.89 -6.67
N GLU A 18 14.07 36.59 -6.56
CA GLU A 18 15.43 36.03 -6.43
C GLU A 18 16.29 36.23 -7.69
N TYR A 19 15.67 36.10 -8.87
CA TYR A 19 16.35 36.28 -10.15
C TYR A 19 16.24 37.72 -10.69
N SER A 20 15.76 38.67 -9.87
CA SER A 20 15.63 40.10 -10.23
C SER A 20 14.98 40.34 -11.60
N CYS A 21 13.91 39.61 -11.90
CA CYS A 21 13.21 39.68 -13.17
C CYS A 21 11.73 40.04 -12.97
N SER A 22 11.15 40.73 -13.96
CA SER A 22 9.74 41.13 -13.88
C SER A 22 8.83 39.91 -13.80
N GLN A 23 7.90 39.92 -12.84
CA GLN A 23 6.84 38.92 -12.69
C GLN A 23 6.05 38.72 -13.98
N SER A 24 5.79 39.80 -14.73
CA SER A 24 5.02 39.71 -15.98
C SER A 24 5.80 38.96 -17.06
N THR A 25 7.10 39.21 -17.19
CA THR A 25 8.00 38.50 -18.10
C THR A 25 8.12 37.02 -17.74
N LEU A 26 8.28 36.73 -16.45
CA LEU A 26 8.38 35.35 -15.96
C LEU A 26 7.08 34.58 -16.16
N ARG A 27 5.91 35.21 -15.92
CA ARG A 27 4.59 34.61 -16.20
C ARG A 27 4.39 34.29 -17.67
N LYS A 28 4.73 35.23 -18.58
CA LYS A 28 4.66 34.98 -20.03
C LYS A 28 5.54 33.80 -20.43
N ARG A 29 6.77 33.76 -19.91
CA ARG A 29 7.69 32.65 -20.16
C ARG A 29 7.15 31.32 -19.63
N ALA A 30 6.64 31.30 -18.39
CA ALA A 30 6.06 30.11 -17.78
C ALA A 30 4.82 29.59 -18.53
N ALA A 31 4.01 30.50 -19.09
CA ALA A 31 2.88 30.14 -19.94
C ALA A 31 3.35 29.54 -21.28
N ASN A 32 4.27 30.21 -21.98
CA ASN A 32 4.80 29.74 -23.28
C ASN A 32 5.50 28.38 -23.16
N GLU A 33 6.21 28.15 -22.05
CA GLU A 33 6.89 26.89 -21.78
C GLU A 33 6.03 25.89 -20.99
N LYS A 34 4.75 26.21 -20.70
CA LYS A 34 3.81 25.32 -20.01
C LYS A 34 4.31 24.78 -18.65
N TRP A 35 4.92 25.64 -17.84
CA TRP A 35 5.53 25.22 -16.57
C TRP A 35 4.52 24.63 -15.58
N THR A 36 3.25 25.03 -15.66
CA THR A 36 2.19 24.48 -14.81
C THR A 36 1.86 23.03 -15.20
N GLU A 37 1.78 22.71 -16.50
CA GLU A 37 1.60 21.32 -16.96
C GLU A 37 2.77 20.46 -16.48
N GLN A 38 4.02 20.93 -16.68
CA GLN A 38 5.21 20.21 -16.22
C GLN A 38 5.23 19.99 -14.69
N ARG A 39 4.71 20.94 -13.91
CA ARG A 39 4.60 20.81 -12.45
C ARG A 39 3.57 19.76 -12.04
N ASN A 40 2.44 19.70 -12.75
CA ASN A 40 1.43 18.68 -12.52
C ASN A 40 1.98 17.28 -12.86
N ASP A 41 2.67 17.15 -14.00
CA ASP A 41 3.32 15.89 -14.40
C ASP A 41 4.38 15.45 -13.38
N TYR A 42 5.17 16.41 -12.87
CA TYR A 42 6.16 16.13 -11.84
C TYR A 42 5.49 15.64 -10.55
N ARG A 43 4.42 16.31 -10.10
CA ARG A 43 3.65 15.90 -8.92
C ARG A 43 3.10 14.48 -9.08
N ALA A 44 2.46 14.18 -10.22
CA ALA A 44 1.92 12.86 -10.51
C ALA A 44 3.00 11.77 -10.51
N LYS A 45 4.17 12.04 -11.12
CA LYS A 45 5.30 11.10 -11.10
C LYS A 45 5.86 10.85 -9.70
N VAL A 46 5.94 11.90 -8.88
CA VAL A 46 6.42 11.79 -7.50
C VAL A 46 5.43 10.99 -6.66
N GLU A 47 4.14 11.26 -6.79
CA GLU A 47 3.06 10.52 -6.12
C GLU A 47 3.07 9.04 -6.51
N GLN A 48 3.14 8.74 -7.81
CA GLN A 48 3.27 7.37 -8.32
C GLN A 48 4.49 6.66 -7.72
N LYS A 49 5.65 7.32 -7.68
CA LYS A 49 6.86 6.74 -7.10
C LYS A 49 6.69 6.40 -5.61
N TYR A 50 6.00 7.23 -4.84
CA TYR A 50 5.70 6.93 -3.44
C TYR A 50 4.76 5.72 -3.31
N MET A 51 3.74 5.64 -4.16
CA MET A 51 2.83 4.48 -4.20
C MET A 51 3.61 3.20 -4.56
N ASP A 52 4.45 3.24 -5.59
CA ASP A 52 5.26 2.10 -6.02
C ASP A 52 6.22 1.64 -4.91
N MET A 53 6.87 2.57 -4.21
CA MET A 53 7.73 2.24 -3.06
C MET A 53 6.94 1.59 -1.91
N SER A 54 5.72 2.05 -1.65
CA SER A 54 4.84 1.45 -0.63
C SER A 54 4.45 0.03 -1.02
N VAL A 55 4.05 -0.18 -2.28
CA VAL A 55 3.71 -1.49 -2.81
C VAL A 55 4.91 -2.43 -2.74
N GLU A 56 6.10 -1.97 -3.14
CA GLU A 56 7.32 -2.78 -3.10
C GLU A 56 7.69 -3.20 -1.67
N GLN A 57 7.49 -2.32 -0.68
CA GLN A 57 7.68 -2.66 0.73
C GLN A 57 6.70 -3.73 1.21
N GLU A 58 5.43 -3.62 0.81
CA GLU A 58 4.43 -4.62 1.17
C GLU A 58 4.68 -5.96 0.49
N VAL A 59 5.09 -5.97 -0.79
CA VAL A 59 5.51 -7.19 -1.48
C VAL A 59 6.67 -7.86 -0.73
N LYS A 60 7.71 -7.13 -0.33
CA LYS A 60 8.83 -7.69 0.46
C LYS A 60 8.38 -8.25 1.81
N ARG A 61 7.40 -7.61 2.47
CA ARG A 61 6.80 -8.13 3.70
C ARG A 61 6.02 -9.41 3.43
N VAL A 62 5.28 -9.49 2.32
CA VAL A 62 4.55 -10.70 1.87
C VAL A 62 5.52 -11.84 1.61
N GLU A 63 6.54 -11.62 0.80
CA GLU A 63 7.57 -12.61 0.49
C GLU A 63 8.23 -13.17 1.75
N ARG A 64 8.65 -12.29 2.67
CA ARG A 64 9.26 -12.73 3.93
C ARG A 64 8.30 -13.56 4.79
N LEU A 65 7.02 -13.21 4.81
CA LEU A 65 6.01 -13.97 5.56
C LEU A 65 5.82 -15.37 4.94
N HIS A 66 5.78 -15.47 3.61
CA HIS A 66 5.70 -16.77 2.93
C HIS A 66 6.93 -17.63 3.20
N CYS A 67 8.15 -17.09 3.10
CA CYS A 67 9.36 -17.86 3.42
C CYS A 67 9.35 -18.38 4.86
N LEU A 68 8.91 -17.56 5.83
CA LEU A 68 8.79 -18.00 7.22
C LEU A 68 7.73 -19.09 7.41
N ALA A 69 6.64 -19.02 6.66
CA ALA A 69 5.61 -20.05 6.66
C ALA A 69 6.16 -21.36 6.06
N ASP A 70 6.90 -21.30 4.95
CA ASP A 70 7.55 -22.45 4.31
C ASP A 70 8.56 -23.11 5.26
N ASP A 71 9.47 -22.31 5.85
CA ASP A 71 10.44 -22.80 6.86
C ASP A 71 9.75 -23.47 8.05
N LEU A 72 8.60 -22.95 8.47
CA LEU A 72 7.83 -23.56 9.54
C LEU A 72 7.21 -24.87 9.05
N MET A 73 6.55 -24.90 7.89
CA MET A 73 5.96 -26.11 7.31
C MET A 73 6.99 -27.23 7.18
N ASP A 74 8.21 -26.93 6.72
CA ASP A 74 9.30 -27.91 6.65
C ASP A 74 9.65 -28.49 8.02
N LYS A 75 9.71 -27.66 9.07
CA LYS A 75 9.94 -28.12 10.45
C LYS A 75 8.79 -28.96 10.97
N LEU A 76 7.55 -28.63 10.60
CA LEU A 76 6.38 -29.41 10.97
C LEU A 76 6.41 -30.79 10.30
N ASP A 77 6.70 -30.84 9.01
CA ASP A 77 6.86 -32.07 8.25
C ASP A 77 7.96 -32.96 8.83
N GLN A 78 9.08 -32.36 9.21
CA GLN A 78 10.17 -33.08 9.85
C GLN A 78 9.75 -33.68 11.20
N ALA A 79 9.08 -32.91 12.05
CA ALA A 79 8.61 -33.40 13.34
C ALA A 79 7.50 -34.46 13.22
N ILE A 80 6.65 -34.38 12.17
CA ILE A 80 5.68 -35.44 11.85
C ILE A 80 6.39 -36.72 11.41
N LYS A 81 7.43 -36.63 10.57
CA LYS A 81 8.23 -37.79 10.17
C LYS A 81 8.89 -38.47 11.37
N GLU A 82 9.54 -37.68 12.23
CA GLU A 82 10.14 -38.18 13.48
C GLU A 82 9.10 -38.86 14.37
N LEU A 83 7.88 -38.30 14.47
CA LEU A 83 6.79 -38.91 15.22
C LEU A 83 6.31 -40.24 14.62
N ASN A 84 6.20 -40.32 13.29
CA ASN A 84 5.80 -41.53 12.58
C ASN A 84 6.86 -42.63 12.69
N GLU A 85 8.15 -42.29 12.66
CA GLU A 85 9.24 -43.26 12.90
C GLU A 85 9.20 -43.83 14.32
N MET A 86 8.61 -43.11 15.29
CA MET A 86 8.42 -43.59 16.66
C MET A 86 7.18 -44.47 16.87
N CYS A 87 6.23 -44.52 15.92
CA CYS A 87 4.94 -45.18 16.09
C CYS A 87 4.61 -46.09 14.90
N SER A 88 4.44 -47.39 15.14
CA SER A 88 3.91 -48.31 14.13
C SER A 88 2.39 -48.39 14.25
N VAL A 89 1.67 -48.35 13.14
CA VAL A 89 0.23 -48.63 13.11
C VAL A 89 0.06 -50.07 12.66
N GLU A 90 -0.38 -50.93 13.57
CA GLU A 90 -0.71 -52.31 13.24
C GLU A 90 -2.20 -52.43 12.95
N HIS A 91 -2.54 -53.20 11.92
CA HIS A 91 -3.92 -53.48 11.55
C HIS A 91 -4.22 -54.94 11.90
N GLN A 92 -5.03 -55.15 12.94
CA GLN A 92 -5.58 -56.46 13.29
C GLN A 92 -7.10 -56.36 13.33
N ASP A 93 -7.77 -57.32 12.69
CA ASP A 93 -9.22 -57.51 12.72
C ASP A 93 -10.08 -56.27 12.38
N GLY A 94 -9.62 -55.41 11.45
CA GLY A 94 -10.40 -54.26 10.97
C GLY A 94 -10.30 -52.99 11.83
N GLU A 95 -9.50 -53.01 12.91
CA GLU A 95 -9.20 -51.84 13.72
C GLU A 95 -7.74 -51.40 13.57
N TYR A 96 -7.53 -50.09 13.40
CA TYR A 96 -6.20 -49.47 13.40
C TYR A 96 -5.73 -49.26 14.85
N LYS A 97 -4.66 -49.96 15.25
CA LYS A 97 -4.08 -49.80 16.59
C LYS A 97 -2.70 -49.17 16.49
N VAL A 98 -2.53 -48.01 17.12
CA VAL A 98 -1.22 -47.34 17.22
C VAL A 98 -0.40 -48.06 18.29
N VAL A 99 0.64 -48.79 17.86
CA VAL A 99 1.56 -49.51 18.73
C VAL A 99 2.83 -48.68 18.90
N ARG A 100 3.14 -48.30 20.15
CA ARG A 100 4.40 -47.61 20.46
C ARG A 100 5.56 -48.58 20.24
N VAL A 101 6.57 -48.16 19.49
CA VAL A 101 7.85 -48.88 19.44
C VAL A 101 8.48 -48.81 20.85
N PRO A 102 8.78 -49.95 21.51
CA PRO A 102 9.41 -49.95 22.81
C PRO A 102 10.79 -49.26 22.73
N GLY A 103 10.99 -48.20 23.52
CA GLY A 103 12.28 -47.49 23.62
C GLY A 103 12.29 -46.07 23.07
N VAL A 104 11.24 -45.58 22.40
CA VAL A 104 11.19 -44.19 21.92
C VAL A 104 10.01 -43.42 22.53
N ALA A 105 10.33 -42.30 23.18
CA ALA A 105 9.34 -41.46 23.85
C ALA A 105 8.70 -40.49 22.86
N VAL A 106 7.39 -40.63 22.63
CA VAL A 106 6.62 -39.64 21.86
C VAL A 106 6.62 -38.29 22.59
N ASP A 107 7.28 -37.29 22.00
CA ASP A 107 7.29 -35.92 22.52
C ASP A 107 5.96 -35.20 22.25
N ARG A 108 5.01 -35.39 23.17
CA ARG A 108 3.73 -34.68 23.17
C ARG A 108 3.88 -33.17 23.38
N ALA A 109 4.99 -32.71 23.95
CA ALA A 109 5.24 -31.28 24.11
C ALA A 109 5.60 -30.68 22.75
N GLY A 110 6.49 -31.32 21.99
CA GLY A 110 6.81 -30.96 20.61
C GLY A 110 5.57 -30.90 19.71
N ALA A 111 4.71 -31.92 19.75
CA ALA A 111 3.47 -31.95 18.97
C ALA A 111 2.49 -30.81 19.32
N LYS A 112 2.40 -30.43 20.61
CA LYS A 112 1.60 -29.27 21.04
C LYS A 112 2.22 -27.94 20.60
N GLN A 113 3.54 -27.84 20.64
CA GLN A 113 4.25 -26.64 20.24
C GLN A 113 4.04 -26.37 18.74
N ILE A 114 4.10 -27.41 17.92
CA ILE A 114 3.75 -27.43 16.50
C ILE A 114 2.32 -26.92 16.25
N ALA A 115 1.33 -27.49 16.96
CA ALA A 115 -0.06 -27.08 16.81
C ALA A 115 -0.29 -25.61 17.21
N SER A 116 0.47 -25.11 18.21
CA SER A 116 0.41 -23.69 18.59
C SER A 116 1.01 -22.79 17.52
N SER A 117 2.18 -23.15 16.95
CA SER A 117 2.81 -22.37 15.89
C SER A 117 1.95 -22.30 14.62
N LEU A 118 1.22 -23.38 14.30
CA LEU A 118 0.24 -23.38 13.22
C LEU A 118 -0.91 -22.39 13.45
N LYS A 119 -1.38 -22.30 14.69
CA LYS A 119 -2.44 -21.36 15.06
C LYS A 119 -1.94 -19.91 14.96
N ASP A 120 -0.73 -19.63 15.42
CA ASP A 120 -0.12 -18.30 15.35
C ASP A 120 0.06 -17.83 13.89
N VAL A 121 0.45 -18.74 12.98
CA VAL A 121 0.55 -18.43 11.54
C VAL A 121 -0.81 -18.14 10.92
N LYS A 122 -1.82 -18.93 11.25
CA LYS A 122 -3.20 -18.69 10.78
C LYS A 122 -3.70 -17.32 11.25
N ASP A 123 -3.44 -16.97 12.52
CA ASP A 123 -3.89 -15.71 13.08
C ASP A 123 -3.14 -14.52 12.45
N LEU A 124 -1.84 -14.65 12.17
CA LEU A 124 -1.05 -13.64 11.42
C LEU A 124 -1.54 -13.43 9.99
N LEU A 125 -1.89 -14.51 9.28
CA LEU A 125 -2.44 -14.43 7.92
C LEU A 125 -3.82 -13.75 7.92
N ASN A 126 -4.69 -14.07 8.88
CA ASN A 126 -6.02 -13.46 8.98
C ASN A 126 -5.97 -11.95 9.31
N VAL A 127 -5.08 -11.52 10.20
CA VAL A 127 -4.93 -10.10 10.56
C VAL A 127 -4.46 -9.26 9.35
N ARG A 128 -3.67 -9.87 8.46
CA ARG A 128 -3.24 -9.21 7.22
C ARG A 128 -4.40 -8.96 6.26
N ASP A 129 -5.27 -9.95 6.07
CA ASP A 129 -6.45 -9.81 5.21
C ASP A 129 -7.41 -8.72 5.69
N ASP A 130 -7.55 -8.54 7.01
CA ASP A 130 -8.43 -7.51 7.57
C ASP A 130 -7.84 -6.10 7.44
N LEU A 131 -6.52 -5.93 7.59
CA LEU A 131 -5.84 -4.66 7.37
C LEU A 131 -5.84 -4.25 5.90
N ASP A 132 -5.59 -5.19 4.98
CA ASP A 132 -5.69 -4.94 3.54
C ASP A 132 -7.11 -4.53 3.14
N ARG A 133 -8.13 -5.19 3.71
CA ARG A 133 -9.54 -4.85 3.46
C ARG A 133 -9.89 -3.45 3.98
N GLN A 134 -9.36 -3.06 5.15
CA GLN A 134 -9.53 -1.70 5.69
C GLN A 134 -8.80 -0.64 4.87
N GLU A 135 -7.57 -0.91 4.42
CA GLU A 135 -6.80 -0.01 3.56
C GLU A 135 -7.52 0.22 2.22
N GLN A 136 -8.03 -0.86 1.60
CA GLN A 136 -8.81 -0.75 0.37
C GLN A 136 -10.09 0.05 0.58
N GLN A 137 -10.81 -0.17 1.69
CA GLN A 137 -12.02 0.58 2.02
C GLN A 137 -11.72 2.08 2.21
N ALA A 138 -10.66 2.41 2.95
CA ALA A 138 -10.22 3.79 3.15
C ALA A 138 -9.80 4.47 1.84
N ARG A 139 -9.11 3.75 0.94
CA ARG A 139 -8.79 4.24 -0.41
C ARG A 139 -10.05 4.49 -1.24
N ILE A 140 -11.02 3.59 -1.22
CA ILE A 140 -12.29 3.75 -1.93
C ILE A 140 -13.06 4.97 -1.41
N GLU A 141 -13.10 5.17 -0.09
CA GLU A 141 -13.73 6.35 0.52
C GLU A 141 -13.01 7.64 0.15
N HIS A 142 -11.68 7.66 0.17
CA HIS A 142 -10.90 8.81 -0.26
C HIS A 142 -11.13 9.14 -1.75
N LEU A 143 -11.19 8.12 -2.62
CA LEU A 143 -11.50 8.28 -4.04
C LEU A 143 -12.92 8.80 -4.28
N LYS A 144 -13.92 8.30 -3.53
CA LYS A 144 -15.30 8.81 -3.57
C LYS A 144 -15.39 10.26 -3.09
N SER A 145 -14.72 10.59 -2.00
CA SER A 145 -14.68 11.98 -1.49
C SER A 145 -14.01 12.93 -2.48
N GLN A 146 -12.94 12.50 -3.16
CA GLN A 146 -12.36 13.26 -4.26
C GLN A 146 -13.31 13.39 -5.45
N SER A 147 -14.01 12.32 -5.87
CA SER A 147 -14.98 12.42 -6.97
C SER A 147 -16.14 13.34 -6.63
N ASP A 148 -16.62 13.31 -5.38
CA ASP A 148 -17.70 14.18 -4.90
C ASP A 148 -17.24 15.64 -4.81
N SER A 149 -15.98 15.90 -4.43
CA SER A 149 -15.40 17.26 -4.45
C SER A 149 -15.23 17.82 -5.87
N VAL A 150 -14.95 16.95 -6.86
CA VAL A 150 -14.86 17.31 -8.27
C VAL A 150 -16.26 17.54 -8.87
N ALA A 151 -17.26 16.75 -8.47
CA ALA A 151 -18.65 16.93 -8.87
C ALA A 151 -19.29 18.18 -8.27
N ALA A 152 -18.93 18.56 -7.04
CA ALA A 152 -19.37 19.79 -6.37
C ALA A 152 -18.59 21.05 -6.83
N GLY A 153 -17.59 20.89 -7.70
CA GLY A 153 -16.58 21.88 -8.02
C GLY A 153 -16.66 22.54 -9.40
N VAL A 154 -17.85 22.63 -10.02
CA VAL A 154 -18.08 23.70 -11.00
C VAL A 154 -18.67 24.88 -10.21
N PRO A 155 -17.87 25.88 -9.78
CA PRO A 155 -18.47 27.08 -9.22
C PRO A 155 -19.30 27.74 -10.31
N GLU A 156 -20.61 27.81 -10.12
CA GLU A 156 -21.49 28.65 -10.92
C GLU A 156 -21.07 30.10 -10.67
N VAL A 157 -20.20 30.62 -11.54
CA VAL A 157 -19.73 32.01 -11.47
C VAL A 157 -20.91 32.91 -11.84
N GLN A 158 -21.68 33.35 -10.84
CA GLN A 158 -22.62 34.45 -11.02
C GLN A 158 -21.84 35.76 -11.17
N VAL A 159 -21.68 36.20 -12.41
CA VAL A 159 -21.12 37.52 -12.72
C VAL A 159 -22.18 38.58 -12.47
N VAL A 160 -22.12 39.23 -11.31
CA VAL A 160 -22.93 40.43 -11.03
C VAL A 160 -22.21 41.63 -11.65
N LEU A 161 -22.70 42.09 -12.80
CA LEU A 161 -22.22 43.31 -13.44
C LEU A 161 -22.68 44.52 -12.62
N SER A 162 -21.72 45.30 -12.11
CA SER A 162 -22.02 46.60 -11.50
C SER A 162 -22.62 47.56 -12.52
N ASP A 163 -23.44 48.50 -12.05
CA ASP A 163 -24.21 49.40 -12.92
C ASP A 163 -23.32 50.27 -13.83
N GLU A 164 -22.05 50.46 -13.48
CA GLU A 164 -21.06 51.13 -14.34
C GLU A 164 -20.62 50.31 -15.55
N VAL A 165 -20.79 48.99 -15.56
CA VAL A 165 -20.40 48.14 -16.69
C VAL A 165 -21.57 47.98 -17.68
N LYS A 166 -22.82 48.13 -17.21
CA LYS A 166 -24.02 48.12 -18.07
C LYS A 166 -24.06 49.26 -19.08
N LYS A 167 -23.39 50.38 -18.81
CA LYS A 167 -23.33 51.55 -19.71
C LYS A 167 -22.51 51.31 -20.99
N TYR A 168 -21.71 50.25 -21.03
CA TYR A 168 -20.89 49.86 -22.19
C TYR A 168 -21.41 48.63 -22.94
N ALA A 169 -22.50 48.01 -22.47
CA ALA A 169 -23.18 46.94 -23.17
C ALA A 169 -24.13 47.53 -24.22
N LYS A 170 -23.61 47.79 -25.43
CA LYS A 170 -24.37 48.14 -26.63
C LYS A 170 -24.01 47.17 -27.74
#